data_AF-A0A7C9AVL2-F1
#
_entry.id   AF-A0A7C9AVL2-F1
#
_cell.length_a   1.000
_cell.length_b   1.000
_cell.length_c   1.000
_cell.angle_alpha   90.00
_cell.angle_beta   90.00
_cell.angle_gamma   90.00
#
_symmetry.space_group_name_H-M   'P 1'
#
loop_
_entity.id
_entity.type
_entity.pdbx_description
1 polymer ?
#
loop_
_entity_poly.entity_id
_entity_poly.type
_entity_poly.pdbx_seq_one_letter_code
_entity_poly.pdbx_strand_id
1 'polypeptide(L)'
;AWYTQYTPYQAEISQGRLESLLNFQTMITDLTGLPMSNASLLDEGTAAAEAMAMCNNILKGKKKTFIIASNCHPQTIDICKTRADGFDIKVVTADLKDIDYSSGDVCGVLVQYPGTEGEIIDYGEFIKKA
;
A
#
# COMPACT_ATOMS: atom_id res chain seq x y z
N ALA A 1 -3.04 32.58 4.18
CA ALA A 1 -4.03 31.66 3.58
C ALA A 1 -3.40 30.27 3.54
N TRP A 2 -4.20 29.20 3.61
CA TRP A 2 -3.71 27.81 3.63
C TRP A 2 -4.23 26.94 2.47
N TYR A 3 -5.31 27.38 1.78
CA TYR A 3 -6.01 26.58 0.77
C TYR A 3 -6.05 27.25 -0.62
N THR A 4 -5.47 28.44 -0.77
CA THR A 4 -5.44 29.16 -2.06
C THR A 4 -4.12 28.95 -2.81
N GLN A 5 -3.05 28.59 -2.11
CA GLN A 5 -1.76 28.28 -2.72
C GLN A 5 -1.77 26.86 -3.31
N TYR A 6 -1.03 26.66 -4.41
CA TYR A 6 -0.87 25.36 -5.05
C TYR A 6 0.43 24.66 -4.59
N THR A 7 0.82 23.62 -5.34
CA THR A 7 2.03 22.82 -5.12
C THR A 7 3.26 23.70 -4.81
N PRO A 8 4.08 23.33 -3.80
CA PRO A 8 5.27 24.07 -3.37
C PRO A 8 6.45 23.96 -4.34
N TYR A 9 6.28 24.42 -5.59
CA TYR A 9 7.36 24.45 -6.59
C TYR A 9 8.50 25.43 -6.20
N GLN A 10 8.16 26.55 -5.55
CA GLN A 10 9.13 27.51 -5.02
C GLN A 10 9.26 27.31 -3.51
N ALA A 11 10.29 26.58 -3.10
CA ALA A 11 10.46 26.14 -1.72
C ALA A 11 10.69 27.31 -0.75
N GLU A 12 11.42 28.34 -1.18
CA GLU A 12 11.82 29.51 -0.37
C GLU A 12 10.61 30.28 0.16
N ILE A 13 9.53 30.33 -0.62
CA ILE A 13 8.27 31.01 -0.26
C ILE A 13 7.18 30.03 0.22
N SER A 14 7.54 28.76 0.43
CA SER A 14 6.61 27.68 0.75
C SER A 14 6.94 26.91 2.03
N GLN A 15 7.94 27.37 2.79
CA GLN A 15 8.49 26.67 3.96
C GLN A 15 7.43 26.22 4.96
N GLY A 16 6.45 27.08 5.31
CA GLY A 16 5.44 26.72 6.31
C GLY A 16 4.62 25.46 5.98
N ARG A 17 4.23 25.26 4.71
CA ARG A 17 3.50 24.02 4.31
C ARG A 17 4.44 22.84 4.09
N LEU A 18 5.67 23.08 3.65
CA LEU A 18 6.69 22.04 3.53
C LEU A 18 7.04 21.43 4.89
N GLU A 19 7.18 22.27 5.91
CA GLU A 19 7.39 21.84 7.29
C GLU A 19 6.19 21.01 7.81
N SER A 20 4.96 21.47 7.54
CA SER A 20 3.77 20.69 7.89
C SER A 20 3.70 19.33 7.18
N LEU A 21 4.15 19.23 5.93
CA LEU A 21 4.23 17.96 5.21
C LEU A 21 5.34 17.06 5.75
N LEU A 22 6.46 17.64 6.19
CA LEU A 22 7.51 16.89 6.87
C LEU A 22 7.00 16.31 8.20
N ASN A 23 6.24 17.09 8.97
CA ASN A 23 5.59 16.61 10.19
C ASN A 23 4.61 15.45 9.92
N PHE A 24 3.86 15.51 8.81
CA PHE A 24 3.03 14.39 8.36
C PHE A 24 3.88 13.16 8.06
N GLN A 25 4.98 13.30 7.32
CA GLN A 25 5.89 12.20 7.04
C GLN A 25 6.45 11.57 8.32
N THR A 26 6.91 12.38 9.27
CA THR A 26 7.42 11.92 10.56
C THR A 26 6.36 11.18 11.37
N MET A 27 5.13 11.71 11.43
CA MET A 27 4.02 11.06 12.11
C MET A 27 3.74 9.66 11.53
N ILE A 28 3.70 9.54 10.20
CA ILE A 28 3.46 8.25 9.55
C ILE A 28 4.62 7.29 9.83
N THR A 29 5.88 7.72 9.71
CA THR A 29 7.04 6.85 9.99
C THR A 29 7.06 6.35 11.43
N ASP A 30 6.72 7.20 12.40
CA ASP A 30 6.68 6.82 13.82
C ASP A 30 5.55 5.82 14.11
N LEU A 31 4.38 6.00 13.48
CA LEU A 31 3.24 5.10 13.67
C LEU A 31 3.41 3.74 12.97
N THR A 32 3.99 3.71 11.76
CA THR A 32 4.16 2.47 11.00
C THR A 32 5.46 1.76 11.31
N GLY A 33 6.42 2.43 11.95
CA GLY A 33 7.78 1.92 12.16
C GLY A 33 8.58 1.73 10.86
N LEU A 34 8.17 2.39 9.77
CA LEU A 34 8.84 2.31 8.46
C LEU A 34 9.84 3.47 8.29
N PRO A 35 10.93 3.31 7.52
CA PRO A 35 11.99 4.30 7.44
C PRO A 35 11.62 5.58 6.68
N MET A 36 10.54 5.58 5.89
CA MET A 36 10.12 6.74 5.10
C MET A 36 8.62 6.71 4.77
N SER A 37 8.06 7.90 4.57
CA SER A 37 6.70 8.12 4.04
C SER A 37 6.71 9.20 2.96
N ASN A 38 5.73 9.16 2.06
CA ASN A 38 5.47 10.27 1.14
C ASN A 38 4.61 11.36 1.82
N ALA A 39 4.25 12.39 1.06
CA ALA A 39 3.48 13.54 1.52
C ALA A 39 1.95 13.41 1.35
N SER A 40 1.44 12.19 1.10
CA SER A 40 0.03 11.75 0.89
C SER A 40 -0.19 10.98 -0.41
N LEU A 41 -1.31 10.24 -0.45
CA LEU A 41 -1.97 9.71 -1.65
C LEU A 41 -3.46 10.10 -1.62
N LEU A 42 -4.22 9.70 -2.63
CA LEU A 42 -5.62 10.10 -2.77
C LEU A 42 -6.54 9.44 -1.74
N ASP A 43 -6.44 8.12 -1.60
CA ASP A 43 -7.23 7.31 -0.67
C ASP A 43 -6.52 5.96 -0.39
N GLU A 44 -7.09 5.15 0.51
CA GLU A 44 -6.54 3.85 0.91
C GLU A 44 -6.45 2.85 -0.25
N GLY A 45 -7.53 2.72 -1.04
CA GLY A 45 -7.59 1.73 -2.12
C GLY A 45 -6.59 2.03 -3.22
N THR A 46 -6.43 3.30 -3.59
CA THR A 46 -5.41 3.74 -4.54
C THR A 46 -4.01 3.61 -3.96
N ALA A 47 -3.82 3.87 -2.66
CA ALA A 47 -2.53 3.62 -2.00
C ALA A 47 -2.14 2.14 -2.01
N ALA A 48 -3.08 1.24 -1.75
CA ALA A 48 -2.87 -0.21 -1.83
C ALA A 48 -2.52 -0.65 -3.27
N ALA A 49 -3.17 -0.06 -4.28
CA ALA A 49 -2.84 -0.32 -5.68
C ALA A 49 -1.45 0.19 -6.09
N GLU A 50 -1.01 1.34 -5.57
CA GLU A 50 0.37 1.84 -5.76
C GLU A 50 1.39 0.91 -5.07
N ALA A 51 1.06 0.36 -3.90
CA ALA A 51 1.90 -0.64 -3.24
C ALA A 51 2.02 -1.93 -4.09
N MET A 52 0.91 -2.41 -4.67
CA MET A 52 0.93 -3.53 -5.63
C MET A 52 1.85 -3.23 -6.83
N ALA A 53 1.72 -2.03 -7.44
CA ALA A 53 2.57 -1.63 -8.55
C ALA A 53 4.05 -1.53 -8.14
N MET A 54 4.35 -1.05 -6.93
CA MET A 54 5.69 -1.00 -6.37
C MET A 54 6.30 -2.40 -6.22
N CYS A 55 5.55 -3.37 -5.66
CA CYS A 55 5.98 -4.77 -5.54
C CYS A 55 6.34 -5.38 -6.91
N ASN A 56 5.46 -5.18 -7.90
CA ASN A 56 5.69 -5.66 -9.27
C ASN A 56 6.94 -5.04 -9.90
N ASN A 57 7.16 -3.74 -9.69
CA ASN A 57 8.32 -3.00 -10.22
C ASN A 57 9.64 -3.42 -9.56
N ILE A 58 9.67 -3.65 -8.24
CA ILE A 58 10.86 -4.15 -7.53
C ILE A 58 11.32 -5.48 -8.12
N LEU A 59 10.37 -6.34 -8.48
CA LEU A 59 10.62 -7.65 -9.10
C LEU A 59 10.74 -7.59 -10.63
N LYS A 60 10.78 -6.39 -11.21
CA LYS A 60 10.94 -6.14 -12.66
C LYS A 60 9.88 -6.83 -13.52
N GLY A 61 8.66 -6.98 -13.01
CA GLY A 61 7.57 -7.65 -13.73
C GLY A 61 7.76 -9.15 -13.95
N LYS A 62 8.73 -9.79 -13.29
CA LYS A 62 9.01 -11.23 -13.46
C LYS A 62 7.96 -12.13 -12.81
N LYS A 63 7.31 -11.62 -11.78
CA LYS A 63 6.27 -12.30 -11.00
C LYS A 63 4.96 -11.57 -11.24
N LYS A 64 3.92 -12.29 -11.63
CA LYS A 64 2.67 -11.69 -12.10
C LYS A 64 1.50 -11.86 -11.15
N THR A 65 1.65 -12.57 -10.03
CA THR A 65 0.55 -12.79 -9.09
C THR A 65 0.66 -11.89 -7.87
N PHE A 66 -0.37 -11.09 -7.57
CA PHE A 66 -0.48 -10.32 -6.33
C PHE A 66 -1.63 -10.88 -5.49
N ILE A 67 -1.40 -11.13 -4.20
CA ILE A 67 -2.39 -11.74 -3.33
C ILE A 67 -2.97 -10.69 -2.40
N ILE A 68 -4.29 -10.71 -2.21
CA ILE A 68 -4.98 -9.81 -1.27
C ILE A 68 -5.73 -10.68 -0.26
N ALA A 69 -5.50 -10.43 1.03
CA ALA A 69 -6.23 -11.11 2.09
C ALA A 69 -7.74 -10.83 1.97
N SER A 70 -8.55 -11.87 2.14
CA SER A 70 -10.02 -11.77 2.02
C SER A 70 -10.67 -10.86 3.05
N ASN A 71 -9.95 -10.50 4.13
CA ASN A 71 -10.41 -9.61 5.17
C ASN A 71 -10.04 -8.13 4.94
N CYS A 72 -9.45 -7.78 3.79
CA CYS A 72 -9.33 -6.39 3.36
C CYS A 72 -10.70 -5.77 3.06
N HIS A 73 -10.77 -4.45 3.13
CA HIS A 73 -12.01 -3.75 2.78
C HIS A 73 -12.43 -4.02 1.33
N PRO A 74 -13.73 -4.23 1.06
CA PRO A 74 -14.21 -4.63 -0.26
C PRO A 74 -13.84 -3.62 -1.36
N GLN A 75 -13.93 -2.31 -1.06
CA GLN A 75 -13.55 -1.27 -2.00
C GLN A 75 -12.04 -1.26 -2.32
N THR A 76 -11.19 -1.62 -1.35
CA THR A 76 -9.73 -1.72 -1.55
C THR A 76 -9.42 -2.89 -2.48
N ILE A 77 -10.09 -4.03 -2.30
CA ILE A 77 -9.96 -5.19 -3.19
C ILE A 77 -10.37 -4.84 -4.62
N ASP A 78 -11.52 -4.17 -4.79
CA ASP A 78 -12.06 -3.82 -6.11
C ASP A 78 -11.17 -2.81 -6.85
N ILE A 79 -10.64 -1.81 -6.15
CA ILE A 79 -9.70 -0.83 -6.74
C ILE A 79 -8.39 -1.52 -7.16
N CYS A 80 -7.84 -2.41 -6.33
CA CYS A 80 -6.65 -3.18 -6.67
C CYS A 80 -6.87 -4.06 -7.90
N LYS A 81 -7.99 -4.79 -7.97
CA LYS A 81 -8.36 -5.60 -9.15
C LYS A 81 -8.46 -4.74 -10.41
N THR A 82 -9.16 -3.61 -10.31
CA THR A 82 -9.33 -2.67 -11.44
C THR A 82 -7.99 -2.11 -11.93
N ARG A 83 -7.06 -1.82 -11.01
CA ARG A 83 -5.73 -1.31 -11.36
C ARG A 83 -4.81 -2.38 -11.92
N ALA A 84 -4.95 -3.62 -11.48
CA ALA A 84 -4.11 -4.74 -11.88
C ALA A 84 -4.21 -5.07 -13.37
N ASP A 85 -5.40 -4.89 -13.96
CA ASP A 85 -5.64 -5.06 -15.40
C ASP A 85 -4.71 -4.17 -16.25
N GLY A 86 -4.38 -2.97 -15.76
CA GLY A 86 -3.47 -2.04 -16.44
C GLY A 86 -1.99 -2.44 -16.37
N PHE A 87 -1.62 -3.32 -15.45
CA PHE A 87 -0.23 -3.76 -15.22
C PHE A 87 0.03 -5.23 -15.61
N ASP A 88 -0.98 -5.92 -16.15
CA ASP A 88 -0.94 -7.36 -16.43
C ASP A 88 -0.51 -8.15 -15.17
N ILE A 89 -1.16 -7.82 -14.04
CA ILE A 89 -1.00 -8.48 -12.74
C ILE A 89 -2.26 -9.30 -12.46
N LYS A 90 -2.09 -10.57 -12.12
CA LYS A 90 -3.15 -11.44 -11.64
C LYS A 90 -3.38 -11.19 -10.14
N VAL A 91 -4.52 -10.59 -9.79
CA VAL A 91 -4.93 -10.44 -8.39
C VAL A 91 -5.70 -11.68 -7.93
N VAL A 92 -5.26 -12.27 -6.82
CA VAL A 92 -5.93 -13.41 -6.17
C VAL A 92 -6.37 -13.00 -4.78
N THR A 93 -7.65 -13.15 -4.48
CA THR A 93 -8.18 -12.98 -3.12
C THR A 93 -8.18 -14.32 -2.41
N ALA A 94 -7.57 -14.42 -1.23
CA ALA A 94 -7.48 -15.67 -0.46
C ALA A 94 -7.50 -15.41 1.05
N ASP A 95 -7.94 -16.40 1.82
CA ASP A 95 -7.72 -16.42 3.28
C ASP A 95 -6.21 -16.62 3.55
N LEU A 96 -5.69 -15.98 4.59
CA LEU A 96 -4.28 -16.05 4.99
C LEU A 96 -3.76 -17.49 5.14
N LYS A 97 -4.63 -18.43 5.55
CA LYS A 97 -4.27 -19.85 5.74
C LYS A 97 -4.12 -20.60 4.43
N ASP A 98 -4.78 -20.14 3.38
CA ASP A 98 -4.86 -20.80 2.08
C ASP A 98 -3.88 -20.21 1.05
N ILE A 99 -3.03 -19.26 1.47
CA ILE A 99 -2.03 -18.65 0.60
C ILE A 99 -0.93 -19.66 0.28
N ASP A 100 -0.86 -20.06 -0.99
CA ASP A 100 0.17 -20.95 -1.53
C ASP A 100 1.25 -20.17 -2.30
N TYR A 101 2.49 -20.24 -1.82
CA TYR A 101 3.67 -19.64 -2.44
C TYR A 101 4.43 -20.59 -3.38
N SER A 102 4.01 -21.86 -3.51
CA SER A 102 4.72 -22.92 -4.23
C SER A 102 4.93 -22.63 -5.72
N SER A 103 4.08 -21.79 -6.31
CA SER A 103 4.20 -21.36 -7.72
C SER A 103 5.45 -20.51 -7.99
N GLY A 104 6.00 -19.85 -6.95
CA GLY A 104 7.10 -18.89 -7.10
C GLY A 104 6.74 -17.60 -7.84
N ASP A 105 5.48 -17.41 -8.26
CA ASP A 105 5.00 -16.30 -9.10
C ASP A 105 4.37 -15.14 -8.29
N VAL A 106 4.39 -15.21 -6.97
CA VAL A 106 3.82 -14.17 -6.10
C VAL A 106 4.76 -12.97 -5.98
N CYS A 107 4.30 -11.80 -6.44
CA CYS A 107 5.05 -10.54 -6.41
C CYS A 107 4.86 -9.74 -5.12
N GLY A 108 3.75 -9.95 -4.41
CA GLY A 108 3.48 -9.30 -3.13
C GLY A 108 2.16 -9.77 -2.53
N VAL A 109 1.96 -9.44 -1.27
CA VAL A 109 0.73 -9.74 -0.52
C VAL A 109 0.26 -8.50 0.22
N LEU A 110 -1.04 -8.20 0.10
CA LEU A 110 -1.72 -7.17 0.87
C LEU A 110 -2.51 -7.80 2.02
N VAL A 111 -2.31 -7.26 3.23
CA VAL A 111 -3.03 -7.65 4.44
C VAL A 111 -3.65 -6.41 5.11
N GLN A 112 -4.78 -6.57 5.78
CA GLN A 112 -5.46 -5.50 6.52
C GLN A 112 -5.20 -5.65 8.03
N TYR A 113 -4.97 -4.53 8.73
CA TYR A 113 -4.80 -4.53 10.18
C TYR A 113 -5.37 -3.25 10.83
N PRO A 114 -6.39 -3.36 11.71
CA PRO A 114 -7.26 -4.52 11.95
C PRO A 114 -8.05 -4.90 10.69
N GLY A 115 -8.55 -6.13 10.62
CA GLY A 115 -9.34 -6.58 9.49
C GLY A 115 -10.68 -5.85 9.35
N THR A 116 -11.37 -6.07 8.22
CA THR A 116 -12.60 -5.33 7.89
C THR A 116 -13.74 -5.55 8.89
N GLU A 117 -13.74 -6.67 9.62
CA GLU A 117 -14.71 -6.97 10.68
C GLU A 117 -14.17 -6.64 12.09
N GLY A 118 -13.02 -5.97 12.17
CA GLY A 118 -12.40 -5.49 13.41
C GLY A 118 -11.48 -6.50 14.09
N GLU A 119 -11.18 -7.64 13.45
CA GLU A 119 -10.31 -8.66 14.01
C GLU A 119 -8.83 -8.23 14.01
N ILE A 120 -8.11 -8.62 15.06
CA ILE A 120 -6.68 -8.37 15.22
C ILE A 120 -5.95 -9.69 15.05
N ILE A 121 -5.15 -9.80 13.99
CA ILE A 121 -4.40 -11.01 13.65
C ILE A 121 -2.90 -10.70 13.79
N ASP A 122 -2.16 -11.60 14.43
CA ASP A 122 -0.70 -11.53 14.45
C ASP A 122 -0.12 -12.03 13.12
N TYR A 123 0.45 -11.09 12.36
CA TYR A 123 1.07 -11.37 11.06
C TYR A 123 2.56 -11.73 11.15
N GLY A 124 3.17 -11.80 12.34
CA GLY A 124 4.62 -11.98 12.49
C GLY A 124 5.17 -13.25 11.84
N GLU A 125 4.53 -14.40 12.08
CA GLU A 125 4.91 -15.67 11.45
C GLU A 125 4.49 -15.75 9.98
N PHE A 126 3.44 -15.05 9.60
CA PHE A 126 2.97 -14.97 8.21
C PHE A 126 3.99 -14.22 7.33
N ILE A 127 4.44 -13.05 7.78
CA ILE A 127 5.38 -12.19 7.04
C ILE A 127 6.73 -12.88 6.84
N LYS A 128 7.20 -13.70 7.78
CA LYS A 128 8.45 -14.47 7.63
C LYS A 128 8.40 -15.51 6.51
N LYS A 129 7.21 -15.99 6.14
CA LYS A 129 7.00 -17.00 5.10
C LYS A 129 6.77 -16.41 3.72
N ALA A 130 6.29 -15.17 3.65
CA ALA A 130 6.00 -14.42 2.43
C ALA A 130 7.30 -13.94 1.75
#